data_AF-A0A9R1TX23-F1
#
_entry.id   AF-A0A9R1TX23-F1
#
_cell.length_a   1.000
_cell.length_b   1.000
_cell.length_c   1.000
_cell.angle_alpha   90.00
_cell.angle_beta   90.00
_cell.angle_gamma   90.00
#
_symmetry.space_group_name_H-M   'P 1'
#
loop_
_entity.id
_entity.type
_entity.pdbx_description
1 polymer ?
#
loop_
_entity_poly.entity_id
_entity_poly.type
_entity_poly.pdbx_seq_one_letter_code
_entity_poly.pdbx_strand_id
1 'polypeptide(L)'
;MIGRRCALFALGGLLILVLTVNIYFIRMIVENSPEKSYSRNLPVSGEKNQENVGGKDGEKKAVRKSMTREMEERIKAEMRLLPSKYFKRNSSYAVLLDRLLAELRIMPNAQKDIWSIPNNNWPDAHQLLPAAAPELGTIFEAMRTAKIVKADNAPVGTQLKLMLTLESGVKALFKPQWYSRDTILNGPVYFGKDRHNAEVVAFHLSSLLGLRRVPLTVIRKLRLSEVRNYATPKLYETMYQEGNETCLYGVCHYCSPADPVCSSNDILEGALILWLPDYLKLFKHRHPWQRTYKRNKLALWETDIHYCDKVKETKTYAPHSSSRLLDIIDTAVFDYLMDNGDRHHYELTQNNFHNPAVLLIDNGKSLANPDVDHVDILAPLYQCCIIHKTTWDRLQLLGGGALSASLGRLLAHESMMAGVGVQPLITDDHLSAMDRRLLTIYAVVEYCLKIKKYSSSVILDHR
;
A
#
# COMPACT_ATOMS: atom_id res chain seq x y z
N MET A 1 21.53 -62.04 9.13
CA MET A 1 21.50 -61.61 7.71
C MET A 1 20.16 -61.02 7.22
N ILE A 2 19.10 -60.95 8.04
CA ILE A 2 17.76 -60.48 7.62
C ILE A 2 17.58 -58.96 7.87
N GLY A 3 18.16 -58.39 8.93
CA GLY A 3 18.00 -56.96 9.26
C GLY A 3 18.65 -55.97 8.27
N ARG A 4 19.76 -56.35 7.62
CA ARG A 4 20.44 -55.49 6.62
C ARG A 4 19.67 -55.34 5.32
N ARG A 5 18.87 -56.35 4.94
CA ARG A 5 18.04 -56.31 3.72
C ARG A 5 16.82 -55.41 3.90
N CYS A 6 16.16 -55.44 5.06
CA CYS A 6 15.04 -54.54 5.36
C CYS A 6 15.43 -53.06 5.40
N ALA A 7 16.62 -52.74 5.93
CA ALA A 7 17.12 -51.35 5.96
C ALA A 7 17.36 -50.78 4.55
N LEU A 8 17.89 -51.59 3.62
CA LEU A 8 18.10 -51.19 2.23
C LEU A 8 16.78 -50.97 1.47
N PHE A 9 15.75 -51.80 1.73
CA PHE A 9 14.42 -51.58 1.14
C PHE A 9 13.72 -50.33 1.70
N ALA A 10 13.88 -50.04 3.00
CA ALA A 10 13.32 -48.83 3.60
C ALA A 10 14.02 -47.55 3.09
N LEU A 11 15.36 -47.57 2.96
CA LEU A 11 16.13 -46.47 2.37
C LEU A 11 15.81 -46.26 0.88
N GLY A 12 15.64 -47.35 0.12
CA GLY A 12 15.22 -47.29 -1.28
C GLY A 12 13.81 -46.70 -1.45
N GLY A 13 12.86 -47.10 -0.59
CA GLY A 13 11.51 -46.55 -0.59
C GLY A 13 11.47 -45.05 -0.24
N LEU A 14 12.27 -44.63 0.75
CA LEU A 14 12.38 -43.22 1.13
C LEU A 14 12.97 -42.36 0.00
N LEU A 15 14.01 -42.87 -0.69
CA LEU A 15 14.64 -42.17 -1.82
C LEU A 15 13.68 -42.00 -3.00
N ILE A 16 12.91 -43.04 -3.33
CA ILE A 16 11.89 -42.99 -4.39
C ILE A 16 10.79 -41.98 -4.03
N LEU A 17 10.37 -41.93 -2.76
CA LEU A 17 9.34 -40.99 -2.30
C LEU A 17 9.84 -39.54 -2.33
N VAL A 18 11.09 -39.28 -1.93
CA VAL A 18 11.70 -37.94 -2.04
C VAL A 18 11.87 -37.50 -3.50
N LEU A 19 12.27 -38.42 -4.39
CA LEU A 19 12.42 -38.10 -5.82
C LEU A 19 11.07 -37.86 -6.50
N THR A 20 10.04 -38.64 -6.20
CA THR A 20 8.70 -38.47 -6.78
C THR A 20 8.03 -37.18 -6.29
N VAL A 21 8.16 -36.84 -5.00
CA VAL A 21 7.69 -35.56 -4.46
C VAL A 21 8.44 -34.38 -5.07
N ASN A 22 9.77 -34.46 -5.22
CA ASN A 22 10.54 -33.40 -5.87
C ASN A 22 10.19 -33.21 -7.35
N ILE A 23 9.98 -34.31 -8.11
CA ILE A 23 9.56 -34.22 -9.51
C ILE A 23 8.15 -33.61 -9.60
N TYR A 24 7.23 -33.97 -8.69
CA TYR A 24 5.89 -33.37 -8.63
C TYR A 24 5.96 -31.86 -8.35
N PHE A 25 6.78 -31.42 -7.40
CA PHE A 25 6.97 -30.00 -7.10
C PHE A 25 7.64 -29.23 -8.24
N ILE A 26 8.66 -29.80 -8.90
CA ILE A 26 9.29 -29.17 -10.07
C ILE A 26 8.29 -29.04 -11.21
N ARG A 27 7.48 -30.07 -11.49
CA ARG A 27 6.44 -30.02 -12.52
C ARG A 27 5.37 -28.98 -12.21
N MET A 28 4.97 -28.86 -10.94
CA MET A 28 4.03 -27.84 -10.47
C MET A 28 4.61 -26.40 -10.57
N ILE A 29 5.92 -26.23 -10.41
CA ILE A 29 6.60 -24.94 -10.60
C ILE A 29 6.71 -24.59 -12.08
N VAL A 30 7.03 -25.56 -12.95
CA VAL A 30 7.14 -25.36 -14.40
C VAL A 30 5.78 -25.10 -15.05
N GLU A 31 4.70 -25.78 -14.61
CA GLU A 31 3.34 -25.56 -15.12
C GLU A 31 2.69 -24.25 -14.61
N ASN A 32 3.24 -23.64 -13.54
CA ASN A 32 2.80 -22.33 -13.02
C ASN A 32 3.71 -21.16 -13.45
N SER A 33 4.70 -21.38 -14.32
CA SER A 33 5.50 -20.30 -14.88
C SER A 33 4.77 -19.59 -16.03
N PRO A 34 4.57 -18.27 -16.00
CA PRO A 34 3.85 -17.55 -17.05
C PRO A 34 4.81 -17.20 -18.21
N GLU A 35 5.27 -18.21 -18.96
CA GLU A 35 6.00 -17.99 -20.21
C GLU A 35 5.32 -18.71 -21.38
N LYS A 36 4.40 -18.00 -22.03
CA LYS A 36 4.10 -17.98 -23.49
C LYS A 36 2.66 -17.53 -23.72
N SER A 37 2.43 -16.23 -23.69
CA SER A 37 1.31 -15.59 -24.41
C SER A 37 1.44 -14.05 -24.35
N TYR A 38 2.56 -13.51 -24.82
CA TYR A 38 2.64 -12.09 -25.18
C TYR A 38 3.56 -11.97 -26.38
N SER A 39 3.07 -12.42 -27.52
CA SER A 39 3.54 -11.96 -28.82
C SER A 39 2.36 -12.01 -29.77
N ARG A 40 2.05 -10.86 -30.36
CA ARG A 40 0.93 -10.52 -31.27
C ARG A 40 -0.30 -9.97 -30.56
N ASN A 41 -0.37 -8.64 -30.50
CA ASN A 41 -1.34 -7.83 -31.24
C ASN A 41 -1.30 -6.39 -30.70
N LEU A 42 -0.52 -5.53 -31.36
CA LEU A 42 -0.82 -4.09 -31.37
C LEU A 42 -2.05 -3.88 -32.28
N PRO A 43 -3.01 -3.00 -31.96
CA PRO A 43 -4.06 -2.66 -32.90
C PRO A 43 -3.53 -1.61 -33.89
N VAL A 44 -3.49 -1.99 -35.16
CA VAL A 44 -3.48 -1.05 -36.29
C VAL A 44 -4.93 -0.65 -36.58
N SER A 45 -5.12 0.64 -36.79
CA SER A 45 -6.36 1.29 -37.23
C SER A 45 -6.89 0.71 -38.55
N GLY A 46 -8.20 0.45 -38.62
CA GLY A 46 -8.89 0.15 -39.87
C GLY A 46 -10.39 -0.04 -39.69
N GLU A 47 -11.18 0.85 -40.28
CA GLU A 47 -12.62 0.72 -40.46
C GLU A 47 -12.97 -0.48 -41.34
N LYS A 48 -14.00 -1.26 -40.98
CA LYS A 48 -15.26 -1.43 -41.74
C LYS A 48 -16.05 -2.69 -41.33
N ASN A 49 -17.36 -2.44 -41.30
CA ASN A 49 -18.50 -3.27 -41.67
C ASN A 49 -19.08 -4.34 -40.72
N GLN A 50 -20.37 -4.09 -40.48
CA GLN A 50 -21.42 -4.98 -39.99
C GLN A 50 -21.42 -6.33 -40.71
N GLU A 51 -21.65 -7.40 -39.96
CA GLU A 51 -22.54 -8.48 -40.39
C GLU A 51 -23.13 -9.21 -39.17
N ASN A 52 -24.46 -9.31 -39.18
CA ASN A 52 -25.28 -10.05 -38.23
C ASN A 52 -25.09 -11.55 -38.44
N VAL A 53 -24.79 -12.30 -37.38
CA VAL A 53 -25.22 -13.70 -37.26
C VAL A 53 -25.73 -13.94 -35.84
N GLY A 54 -27.05 -14.12 -35.74
CA GLY A 54 -27.70 -14.55 -34.52
C GLY A 54 -27.41 -16.02 -34.23
N GLY A 55 -27.00 -16.29 -33.00
CA GLY A 55 -26.97 -17.63 -32.40
C GLY A 55 -27.61 -17.54 -31.02
N LYS A 56 -28.86 -18.00 -30.93
CA LYS A 56 -29.53 -18.28 -29.66
C LYS A 56 -28.87 -19.52 -29.05
N ASP A 57 -28.02 -19.33 -28.05
CA ASP A 57 -27.78 -20.32 -27.01
C ASP A 57 -28.04 -19.70 -25.65
N GLY A 58 -29.22 -20.02 -25.12
CA GLY A 58 -29.65 -19.64 -23.79
C GLY A 58 -28.95 -20.49 -22.74
N GLU A 59 -27.69 -20.14 -22.44
CA GLU A 59 -27.04 -20.64 -21.23
C GLU A 59 -27.39 -19.70 -20.07
N LYS A 60 -28.41 -20.07 -19.28
CA LYS A 60 -28.71 -19.45 -17.99
C LYS A 60 -27.55 -19.72 -17.02
N LYS A 61 -26.43 -19.01 -17.17
CA LYS A 61 -25.49 -18.82 -16.06
C LYS A 61 -26.20 -17.98 -15.02
N ALA A 62 -26.63 -18.63 -13.94
CA ALA A 62 -27.02 -17.94 -12.72
C ALA A 62 -25.86 -17.01 -12.35
N VAL A 63 -26.02 -15.72 -12.63
CA VAL A 63 -25.10 -14.67 -12.20
C VAL A 63 -25.17 -14.70 -10.69
N ARG A 64 -24.23 -15.40 -10.05
CA ARG A 64 -24.07 -15.38 -8.59
C ARG A 64 -23.86 -13.93 -8.21
N LYS A 65 -24.91 -13.28 -7.71
CA LYS A 65 -24.91 -11.84 -7.40
C LYS A 65 -23.79 -11.62 -6.39
N SER A 66 -22.81 -10.78 -6.75
CA SER A 66 -21.71 -10.44 -5.86
C SER A 66 -22.28 -9.78 -4.61
N MET A 67 -21.97 -10.34 -3.43
CA MET A 67 -22.41 -9.80 -2.15
C MET A 67 -21.87 -8.38 -1.97
N THR A 68 -20.65 -8.14 -2.44
CA THR A 68 -20.04 -6.81 -2.50
C THR A 68 -20.94 -5.78 -3.18
N ARG A 69 -21.56 -6.15 -4.32
CA ARG A 69 -22.48 -5.25 -5.04
C ARG A 69 -23.75 -4.97 -4.23
N GLU A 70 -24.28 -5.95 -3.51
CA GLU A 70 -25.43 -5.72 -2.65
C GLU A 70 -25.09 -4.79 -1.48
N MET A 71 -23.92 -5.01 -0.86
CA MET A 71 -23.44 -4.13 0.20
C MET A 71 -23.19 -2.71 -0.29
N GLU A 72 -22.62 -2.55 -1.48
CA GLU A 72 -22.42 -1.24 -2.10
C GLU A 72 -23.74 -0.47 -2.27
N GLU A 73 -24.81 -1.12 -2.73
CA GLU A 73 -26.13 -0.48 -2.84
C GLU A 73 -26.70 -0.07 -1.48
N ARG A 74 -26.53 -0.92 -0.45
CA ARG A 74 -26.95 -0.60 0.93
C ARG A 74 -26.17 0.59 1.49
N ILE A 75 -24.86 0.63 1.27
CA ILE A 75 -23.99 1.73 1.70
C ILE A 75 -24.37 3.03 0.97
N LYS A 76 -24.60 2.99 -0.34
CA LYS A 76 -25.07 4.15 -1.12
C LYS A 76 -26.42 4.67 -0.62
N ALA A 77 -27.34 3.78 -0.23
CA ALA A 77 -28.59 4.16 0.38
C ALA A 77 -28.36 4.87 1.73
N GLU A 78 -27.44 4.37 2.55
CA GLU A 78 -27.12 5.00 3.84
C GLU A 78 -26.37 6.33 3.71
N MET A 79 -25.53 6.49 2.68
CA MET A 79 -24.88 7.77 2.39
C MET A 79 -25.90 8.91 2.21
N ARG A 80 -27.07 8.63 1.62
CA ARG A 80 -28.15 9.62 1.42
C ARG A 80 -28.84 10.02 2.73
N LEU A 81 -28.72 9.20 3.77
CA LEU A 81 -29.33 9.40 5.08
C LEU A 81 -28.33 9.88 6.14
N LEU A 82 -27.09 10.20 5.73
CA LEU A 82 -26.06 10.61 6.67
C LEU A 82 -26.47 11.85 7.47
N PRO A 83 -26.34 11.80 8.80
CA PRO A 83 -26.56 12.96 9.65
C PRO A 83 -25.73 14.18 9.21
N SER A 84 -26.34 15.37 9.27
CA SER A 84 -25.70 16.64 8.86
C SER A 84 -24.39 16.95 9.60
N LYS A 85 -24.16 16.35 10.78
CA LYS A 85 -22.91 16.46 11.55
C LYS A 85 -21.67 16.05 10.73
N TYR A 86 -21.79 15.09 9.82
CA TYR A 86 -20.67 14.59 9.01
C TYR A 86 -20.22 15.56 7.91
N PHE A 87 -21.09 16.49 7.52
CA PHE A 87 -20.82 17.51 6.51
C PHE A 87 -20.31 18.82 7.12
N LYS A 88 -20.40 18.97 8.45
CA LYS A 88 -19.93 20.17 9.15
C LYS A 88 -18.46 20.01 9.50
N ARG A 89 -17.66 20.99 9.12
CA ARG A 89 -16.24 21.05 9.45
C ARG A 89 -16.05 21.23 10.96
N ASN A 90 -15.30 20.34 11.59
CA ASN A 90 -14.98 20.45 13.02
C ASN A 90 -13.75 21.34 13.22
N SER A 91 -13.90 22.59 13.67
CA SER A 91 -12.81 23.57 13.81
C SER A 91 -11.59 23.09 14.62
N SER A 92 -11.75 22.10 15.50
CA SER A 92 -10.65 21.52 16.27
C SER A 92 -9.61 20.78 15.42
N TYR A 93 -9.91 20.48 14.15
CA TYR A 93 -8.94 19.89 13.21
C TYR A 93 -7.70 20.78 13.04
N ALA A 94 -7.85 22.11 13.16
CA ALA A 94 -6.76 23.06 13.00
C ALA A 94 -5.64 22.82 14.02
N VAL A 95 -5.99 22.49 15.27
CA VAL A 95 -5.01 22.19 16.33
C VAL A 95 -4.18 20.96 15.99
N LEU A 96 -4.81 19.92 15.43
CA LEU A 96 -4.10 18.74 14.95
C LEU A 96 -3.15 19.10 13.80
N LEU A 97 -3.65 19.85 12.82
CA LEU A 97 -2.85 20.26 11.66
C LEU A 97 -1.64 21.11 12.06
N ASP A 98 -1.83 22.10 12.93
CA ASP A 98 -0.76 22.98 13.41
C ASP A 98 0.32 22.19 14.15
N ARG A 99 -0.08 21.19 14.96
CA ARG A 99 0.87 20.28 15.61
C ARG A 99 1.67 19.46 14.58
N LEU A 100 1.01 18.87 13.59
CA LEU A 100 1.70 18.07 12.56
C LEU A 100 2.63 18.93 11.70
N LEU A 101 2.22 20.16 11.35
CA LEU A 101 3.08 21.12 10.65
C LEU A 101 4.26 21.56 11.50
N ALA A 102 4.10 21.68 12.82
CA ALA A 102 5.20 21.99 13.72
C ALA A 102 6.25 20.88 13.77
N GLU A 103 5.85 19.60 13.72
CA GLU A 103 6.77 18.45 13.61
C GLU A 103 7.62 18.48 12.33
N LEU A 104 7.12 19.11 11.25
CA LEU A 104 7.81 19.22 9.96
C LEU A 104 8.79 20.40 9.85
N ARG A 105 8.92 21.24 10.88
CA ARG A 105 9.88 22.35 10.89
C ARG A 105 11.30 21.84 11.08
N ILE A 106 12.25 22.37 10.32
CA ILE A 106 13.68 22.08 10.50
C ILE A 106 14.17 22.78 11.75
N MET A 107 14.88 22.06 12.61
CA MET A 107 15.51 22.60 13.80
C MET A 107 16.90 23.18 13.44
N PRO A 108 17.20 24.45 13.79
CA PRO A 108 18.46 25.09 13.41
C PRO A 108 19.70 24.50 14.12
N ASN A 109 19.54 23.94 15.32
CA ASN A 109 20.61 23.35 16.11
C ASN A 109 20.41 21.84 16.29
N ALA A 110 20.30 21.12 15.18
CA ALA A 110 20.10 19.68 15.18
C ALA A 110 21.30 18.92 15.79
N GLN A 111 21.01 17.81 16.46
CA GLN A 111 22.04 16.89 16.97
C GLN A 111 22.88 16.33 15.81
N LYS A 112 24.19 16.14 16.03
CA LYS A 112 25.12 15.64 15.01
C LYS A 112 24.72 14.28 14.41
N ASP A 113 24.01 13.43 15.16
CA ASP A 113 23.52 12.13 14.70
C ASP A 113 21.99 12.07 14.73
N ILE A 114 21.38 12.75 13.75
CA ILE A 114 19.92 12.80 13.59
C ILE A 114 19.31 11.43 13.24
N TRP A 115 20.11 10.49 12.71
CA TRP A 115 19.66 9.18 12.25
C TRP A 115 19.43 8.18 13.38
N SER A 116 20.15 8.35 14.50
CA SER A 116 19.96 7.52 15.69
C SER A 116 18.55 7.61 16.28
N ILE A 117 17.88 8.76 16.12
CA ILE A 117 16.56 9.04 16.70
C ILE A 117 15.47 8.12 16.11
N PRO A 118 15.20 8.15 14.79
CA PRO A 118 14.19 7.27 14.19
C PRO A 118 14.59 5.80 14.26
N ASN A 119 15.88 5.50 14.37
CA ASN A 119 16.34 4.12 14.47
C ASN A 119 16.14 3.52 15.86
N ASN A 120 16.51 4.23 16.92
CA ASN A 120 16.60 3.64 18.25
C ASN A 120 15.39 3.94 19.14
N ASN A 121 14.67 5.04 18.88
CA ASN A 121 13.76 5.61 19.88
C ASN A 121 12.29 5.69 19.43
N TRP A 122 12.00 5.53 18.13
CA TRP A 122 10.66 5.79 17.59
C TRP A 122 9.78 4.55 17.46
N PRO A 123 10.23 3.45 16.84
CA PRO A 123 9.34 2.33 16.60
C PRO A 123 9.02 1.59 17.90
N ASP A 124 7.73 1.38 18.15
CA ASP A 124 7.22 0.55 19.23
C ASP A 124 6.31 -0.56 18.66
N ALA A 125 5.61 -1.29 19.54
CA ALA A 125 4.70 -2.35 19.13
C ALA A 125 3.58 -1.88 18.19
N HIS A 126 3.16 -0.62 18.28
CA HIS A 126 1.91 -0.12 17.72
C HIS A 126 2.09 0.92 16.61
N GLN A 127 3.26 1.56 16.52
CA GLN A 127 3.56 2.63 15.58
C GLN A 127 5.06 2.69 15.25
N LEU A 128 5.37 3.27 14.08
CA LEU A 128 6.75 3.54 13.64
C LEU A 128 7.22 4.93 14.05
N LEU A 129 6.28 5.85 14.27
CA LEU A 129 6.56 7.20 14.75
C LEU A 129 5.87 7.42 16.10
N PRO A 130 6.52 8.07 17.07
CA PRO A 130 5.88 8.42 18.33
C PRO A 130 4.75 9.42 18.11
N ALA A 131 3.91 9.60 19.12
CA ALA A 131 2.79 10.56 19.07
C ALA A 131 3.24 12.01 18.81
N ALA A 132 4.46 12.38 19.22
CA ALA A 132 5.09 13.66 18.90
C ALA A 132 6.51 13.38 18.40
N ALA A 133 6.84 13.89 17.20
CA ALA A 133 8.14 13.71 16.56
C ALA A 133 8.74 15.07 16.16
N PRO A 134 9.23 15.88 17.13
CA PRO A 134 9.72 17.23 16.86
C PRO A 134 10.94 17.28 15.91
N GLU A 135 11.69 16.18 15.79
CA GLU A 135 12.85 16.08 14.91
C GLU A 135 12.50 15.69 13.47
N LEU A 136 11.23 15.40 13.17
CA LEU A 136 10.79 14.85 11.89
C LEU A 136 11.17 15.73 10.69
N GLY A 137 10.94 17.04 10.77
CA GLY A 137 11.33 18.00 9.72
C GLY A 137 12.83 17.98 9.41
N THR A 138 13.66 17.89 10.46
CA THR A 138 15.12 17.80 10.34
C THR A 138 15.55 16.46 9.73
N ILE A 139 14.94 15.35 10.14
CA ILE A 139 15.21 14.02 9.56
C ILE A 139 14.83 13.99 8.08
N PHE A 140 13.69 14.60 7.73
CA PHE A 140 13.24 14.71 6.34
C PHE A 140 14.24 15.49 5.49
N GLU A 141 14.78 16.59 6.02
CA GLU A 141 15.82 17.35 5.33
C GLU A 141 17.10 16.53 5.13
N ALA A 142 17.52 15.77 6.15
CA ALA A 142 18.65 14.86 6.04
C ALA A 142 18.40 13.77 4.99
N MET A 143 17.17 13.22 4.91
CA MET A 143 16.77 12.25 3.88
C MET A 143 16.89 12.81 2.46
N ARG A 144 16.57 14.10 2.25
CA ARG A 144 16.66 14.74 0.93
C ARG A 144 18.09 15.04 0.50
N THR A 145 18.95 15.42 1.45
CA THR A 145 20.26 16.03 1.15
C THR A 145 21.46 15.12 1.38
N ALA A 146 21.35 14.08 2.22
CA ALA A 146 22.47 13.20 2.53
C ALA A 146 23.01 12.51 1.27
N LYS A 147 24.34 12.49 1.13
CA LYS A 147 25.00 11.95 -0.06
C LYS A 147 24.74 10.46 -0.24
N ILE A 148 24.61 10.02 -1.48
CA ILE A 148 24.51 8.59 -1.81
C ILE A 148 25.93 8.04 -1.92
N VAL A 149 26.19 6.92 -1.24
CA VAL A 149 27.49 6.23 -1.30
C VAL A 149 27.40 4.84 -1.91
N LYS A 150 26.18 4.32 -2.10
CA LYS A 150 25.89 3.08 -2.84
C LYS A 150 24.47 3.12 -3.40
N ALA A 151 24.29 2.65 -4.63
CA ALA A 151 23.00 2.39 -5.24
C ALA A 151 22.94 0.96 -5.79
N ASP A 152 21.86 0.24 -5.50
CA ASP A 152 21.66 -1.14 -5.93
C ASP A 152 20.20 -1.38 -6.36
N ASN A 153 19.94 -2.50 -7.03
CA ASN A 153 18.58 -2.99 -7.20
C ASN A 153 18.05 -3.45 -5.84
N ALA A 154 16.80 -3.11 -5.49
CA ALA A 154 16.23 -3.69 -4.28
C ALA A 154 16.07 -5.22 -4.43
N PRO A 155 16.35 -6.01 -3.38
CA PRO A 155 16.51 -7.46 -3.51
C PRO A 155 15.23 -8.23 -3.83
N VAL A 156 14.06 -7.68 -3.50
CA VAL A 156 12.76 -8.36 -3.63
C VAL A 156 11.69 -7.37 -4.07
N GLY A 157 10.83 -7.77 -4.99
CA GLY A 157 9.69 -6.99 -5.45
C GLY A 157 9.40 -7.21 -6.93
N THR A 158 8.22 -6.79 -7.37
CA THR A 158 7.80 -6.92 -8.76
C THR A 158 8.05 -5.67 -9.60
N GLN A 159 8.09 -4.50 -8.94
CA GLN A 159 8.26 -3.17 -9.55
C GLN A 159 9.69 -2.64 -9.36
N LEU A 160 10.08 -1.69 -10.21
CA LEU A 160 11.37 -1.00 -10.12
C LEU A 160 11.46 -0.21 -8.82
N LYS A 161 12.53 -0.46 -8.07
CA LYS A 161 12.92 0.31 -6.90
C LYS A 161 14.41 0.10 -6.63
N LEU A 162 15.07 1.16 -6.17
CA LEU A 162 16.49 1.13 -5.84
C LEU A 162 16.67 1.00 -4.34
N MET A 163 17.72 0.32 -3.93
CA MET A 163 18.24 0.35 -2.57
C MET A 163 19.41 1.33 -2.55
N LEU A 164 19.28 2.41 -1.77
CA LEU A 164 20.32 3.41 -1.59
C LEU A 164 20.94 3.27 -0.21
N THR A 165 22.26 3.44 -0.13
CA THR A 165 22.97 3.68 1.13
C THR A 165 23.43 5.12 1.15
N LEU A 166 23.05 5.85 2.20
CA LEU A 166 23.44 7.23 2.45
C LEU A 166 24.78 7.27 3.19
N GLU A 167 25.46 8.43 3.21
CA GLU A 167 26.78 8.58 3.83
C GLU A 167 26.85 8.20 5.31
N SER A 168 25.73 8.21 6.04
CA SER A 168 25.60 7.73 7.42
C SER A 168 25.52 6.20 7.55
N GLY A 169 25.56 5.46 6.43
CA GLY A 169 25.31 4.01 6.38
C GLY A 169 23.83 3.63 6.40
N VAL A 170 22.94 4.60 6.60
CA VAL A 170 21.49 4.42 6.58
C VAL A 170 21.03 3.97 5.19
N LYS A 171 20.13 2.99 5.17
CA LYS A 171 19.51 2.47 3.95
C LYS A 171 18.18 3.14 3.69
N ALA A 172 17.84 3.31 2.42
CA ALA A 172 16.53 3.78 1.99
C ALA A 172 16.13 3.15 0.66
N LEU A 173 14.84 2.87 0.49
CA LEU A 173 14.27 2.53 -0.81
C LEU A 173 14.00 3.81 -1.60
N PHE A 174 14.29 3.80 -2.88
CA PHE A 174 13.87 4.85 -3.81
C PHE A 174 12.92 4.26 -4.86
N LYS A 175 11.69 4.77 -4.92
CA LYS A 175 10.70 4.43 -5.95
C LYS A 175 10.61 5.61 -6.94
N PRO A 176 11.01 5.44 -8.21
CA PRO A 176 11.04 6.53 -9.17
C PRO A 176 9.64 6.95 -9.63
N GLN A 177 9.54 8.19 -10.12
CA GLN A 177 8.34 8.66 -10.80
C GLN A 177 8.13 7.92 -12.14
N TRP A 178 6.98 7.24 -12.25
CA TRP A 178 6.54 6.61 -13.50
C TRP A 178 5.50 7.41 -14.27
N TYR A 179 4.68 8.19 -13.55
CA TYR A 179 3.51 8.86 -14.11
C TYR A 179 3.50 10.34 -13.75
N SER A 180 2.84 11.15 -14.58
CA SER A 180 2.45 12.50 -14.16
C SER A 180 1.39 12.40 -13.06
N ARG A 181 1.21 13.48 -12.28
CA ARG A 181 0.24 13.53 -11.18
C ARG A 181 -1.20 13.38 -11.65
N ASP A 182 -1.50 13.84 -12.86
CA ASP A 182 -2.82 13.81 -13.49
C ASP A 182 -3.11 12.52 -14.26
N THR A 183 -2.15 11.58 -14.29
CA THR A 183 -2.36 10.32 -15.02
C THR A 183 -3.48 9.50 -14.37
N ILE A 184 -4.53 9.23 -15.13
CA ILE A 184 -5.62 8.34 -14.75
C ILE A 184 -5.32 6.92 -15.25
N LEU A 185 -5.36 5.94 -14.35
CA LEU A 185 -5.20 4.54 -14.71
C LEU A 185 -6.56 3.85 -14.75
N ASN A 186 -6.88 3.34 -15.93
CA ASN A 186 -8.08 2.54 -16.17
C ASN A 186 -7.74 1.05 -16.07
N GLY A 187 -8.47 0.31 -15.25
CA GLY A 187 -8.25 -1.12 -15.08
C GLY A 187 -8.71 -1.62 -13.70
N PRO A 188 -8.35 -2.86 -13.33
CA PRO A 188 -8.50 -3.32 -11.96
C PRO A 188 -7.78 -2.38 -10.98
N VAL A 189 -8.29 -2.24 -9.76
CA VAL A 189 -7.75 -1.35 -8.72
C VAL A 189 -6.25 -1.53 -8.39
N TYR A 190 -5.64 -2.68 -8.73
CA TYR A 190 -4.22 -2.97 -8.52
C TYR A 190 -3.34 -2.76 -9.78
N PHE A 191 -3.91 -2.20 -10.85
CA PHE A 191 -3.28 -2.02 -12.15
C PHE A 191 -2.20 -0.92 -12.17
N GLY A 192 -1.29 -0.98 -13.14
CA GLY A 192 -0.22 -0.01 -13.35
C GLY A 192 1.02 -0.24 -12.49
N LYS A 193 1.95 0.72 -12.53
CA LYS A 193 3.18 0.73 -11.73
C LYS A 193 2.97 1.48 -10.40
N ASP A 194 3.92 1.35 -9.49
CA ASP A 194 3.90 2.11 -8.24
C ASP A 194 4.04 3.61 -8.53
N ARG A 195 3.10 4.41 -8.01
CA ARG A 195 3.15 5.87 -7.97
C ARG A 195 3.98 6.32 -6.77
N HIS A 196 5.11 6.96 -7.00
CA HIS A 196 5.98 7.42 -5.91
C HIS A 196 5.28 8.44 -5.01
N ASN A 197 4.50 9.36 -5.58
CA ASN A 197 3.75 10.35 -4.82
C ASN A 197 2.72 9.71 -3.88
N ALA A 198 2.15 8.57 -4.25
CA ALA A 198 1.22 7.84 -3.39
C ALA A 198 1.86 7.34 -2.09
N GLU A 199 3.15 6.98 -2.09
CA GLU A 199 3.87 6.59 -0.87
C GLU A 199 4.01 7.77 0.11
N VAL A 200 4.25 8.96 -0.43
CA VAL A 200 4.36 10.20 0.37
C VAL A 200 3.00 10.65 0.90
N VAL A 201 1.96 10.58 0.06
CA VAL A 201 0.58 10.85 0.48
C VAL A 201 0.16 9.87 1.59
N ALA A 202 0.48 8.59 1.44
CA ALA A 202 0.24 7.57 2.45
C ALA A 202 0.89 7.90 3.79
N PHE A 203 2.15 8.36 3.79
CA PHE A 203 2.84 8.78 5.01
C PHE A 203 2.11 9.92 5.75
N HIS A 204 1.76 10.99 5.03
CA HIS A 204 1.07 12.14 5.63
C HIS A 204 -0.35 11.79 6.06
N LEU A 205 -1.09 10.98 5.28
CA LEU A 205 -2.41 10.49 5.67
C LEU A 205 -2.34 9.65 6.94
N SER A 206 -1.37 8.74 7.06
CA SER A 206 -1.19 7.90 8.25
C SER A 206 -0.90 8.74 9.50
N SER A 207 -0.12 9.82 9.35
CA SER A 207 0.15 10.78 10.43
C SER A 207 -1.11 11.57 10.81
N LEU A 208 -1.88 12.02 9.82
CA LEU A 208 -3.13 12.76 10.01
C LEU A 208 -4.23 11.91 10.69
N LEU A 209 -4.32 10.63 10.33
CA LEU A 209 -5.21 9.66 10.98
C LEU A 209 -4.68 9.20 12.35
N GLY A 210 -3.49 9.61 12.75
CA GLY A 210 -2.86 9.17 14.00
C GLY A 210 -2.53 7.68 14.03
N LEU A 211 -2.45 7.03 12.86
CA LEU A 211 -2.04 5.63 12.74
C LEU A 211 -0.53 5.51 12.93
N ARG A 212 0.26 6.43 12.32
CA ARG A 212 1.73 6.51 12.45
C ARG A 212 2.46 5.18 12.14
N ARG A 213 1.93 4.41 11.19
CA ARG A 213 2.38 3.06 10.81
C ARG A 213 3.04 2.97 9.42
N VAL A 214 3.27 4.09 8.75
CA VAL A 214 3.97 4.18 7.46
C VAL A 214 5.43 4.58 7.72
N PRO A 215 6.44 3.93 7.10
CA PRO A 215 7.84 4.34 7.22
C PRO A 215 8.06 5.78 6.76
N LEU A 216 9.11 6.42 7.28
CA LEU A 216 9.47 7.79 6.90
C LEU A 216 9.66 7.88 5.38
N THR A 217 8.92 8.79 4.75
CA THR A 217 8.87 8.87 3.29
C THR A 217 8.85 10.34 2.85
N VAL A 218 9.77 10.72 1.96
CA VAL A 218 9.90 12.07 1.40
C VAL A 218 10.01 12.03 -0.12
N ILE A 219 9.74 13.14 -0.78
CA ILE A 219 10.15 13.32 -2.17
C ILE A 219 11.64 13.67 -2.21
N ARG A 220 12.38 13.00 -3.10
CA ARG A 220 13.78 13.29 -3.37
C ARG A 220 14.02 13.34 -4.88
N LYS A 221 14.78 14.34 -5.32
CA LYS A 221 15.33 14.44 -6.67
C LYS A 221 16.73 13.86 -6.68
N LEU A 222 16.97 12.86 -7.52
CA LEU A 222 18.27 12.25 -7.70
C LEU A 222 18.91 12.72 -9.00
N ARG A 223 20.22 12.99 -8.96
CA ARG A 223 21.03 13.08 -10.17
C ARG A 223 21.38 11.68 -10.63
N LEU A 224 20.93 11.26 -11.81
CA LEU A 224 21.22 9.90 -12.29
C LEU A 224 22.70 9.69 -12.59
N SER A 225 23.42 10.74 -12.96
CA SER A 225 24.89 10.74 -13.03
C SER A 225 25.55 10.39 -11.69
N GLU A 226 25.07 10.93 -10.57
CA GLU A 226 25.54 10.60 -9.22
C GLU A 226 25.21 9.13 -8.88
N VAL A 227 23.97 8.71 -9.11
CA VAL A 227 23.53 7.33 -8.89
C VAL A 227 24.41 6.35 -9.66
N ARG A 228 24.74 6.66 -10.91
CA ARG A 228 25.59 5.82 -11.77
C ARG A 228 26.99 5.62 -11.20
N ASN A 229 27.59 6.64 -10.59
CA ASN A 229 28.94 6.56 -9.99
C ASN A 229 29.01 5.61 -8.79
N TYR A 230 27.89 5.43 -8.09
CA TYR A 230 27.78 4.57 -6.90
C TYR A 230 26.97 3.29 -7.15
N ALA A 231 26.61 3.00 -8.40
CA ALA A 231 25.82 1.85 -8.78
C ALA A 231 26.63 0.55 -8.63
N THR A 232 25.98 -0.51 -8.14
CA THR A 232 26.53 -1.87 -8.25
C THR A 232 26.65 -2.29 -9.72
N PRO A 233 27.54 -3.23 -10.08
CA PRO A 233 27.69 -3.67 -11.47
C PRO A 233 26.35 -4.07 -12.11
N LYS A 234 25.52 -4.81 -11.38
CA LYS A 234 24.20 -5.25 -11.84
C LYS A 234 23.21 -4.10 -12.05
N LEU A 235 23.29 -3.03 -11.25
CA LEU A 235 22.46 -1.84 -11.49
C LEU A 235 23.01 -1.02 -12.66
N TYR A 236 24.33 -0.82 -12.69
CA TYR A 236 25.04 -0.05 -13.71
C TYR A 236 24.76 -0.57 -15.13
N GLU A 237 24.75 -1.90 -15.32
CA GLU A 237 24.41 -2.55 -16.59
C GLU A 237 23.01 -2.21 -17.11
N THR A 238 22.10 -1.76 -16.24
CA THR A 238 20.73 -1.39 -16.61
C THR A 238 20.54 0.11 -16.86
N MET A 239 21.64 0.88 -16.81
CA MET A 239 21.65 2.31 -17.04
C MET A 239 22.27 2.63 -18.39
N TYR A 240 21.64 3.51 -19.17
CA TYR A 240 22.14 3.92 -20.48
C TYR A 240 21.77 5.37 -20.80
N GLN A 241 22.42 5.94 -21.81
CA GLN A 241 22.09 7.27 -22.33
C GLN A 241 21.16 7.13 -23.52
N GLU A 242 20.07 7.89 -23.52
CA GLU A 242 19.15 8.02 -24.65
C GLU A 242 19.05 9.51 -25.02
N GLY A 243 19.78 9.91 -26.07
CA GLY A 243 19.97 11.32 -26.40
C GLY A 243 20.71 12.07 -25.28
N ASN A 244 20.04 13.04 -24.66
CA ASN A 244 20.56 13.83 -23.55
C ASN A 244 20.09 13.34 -22.16
N GLU A 245 19.28 12.29 -22.12
CA GLU A 245 18.68 11.77 -20.90
C GLU A 245 19.41 10.49 -20.44
N THR A 246 19.62 10.39 -19.12
CA THR A 246 20.01 9.11 -18.50
C THR A 246 18.75 8.30 -18.24
N CYS A 247 18.73 7.04 -18.67
CA CYS A 247 17.63 6.10 -18.44
C CYS A 247 18.11 4.91 -17.59
N LEU A 248 17.16 4.29 -16.88
CA LEU A 248 17.35 3.17 -15.97
C LEU A 248 16.13 2.26 -16.04
N TYR A 249 16.32 0.95 -16.20
CA TYR A 249 15.22 -0.03 -16.05
C TYR A 249 15.37 -0.96 -14.85
N GLY A 250 16.57 -1.08 -14.26
CA GLY A 250 16.83 -1.93 -13.09
C GLY A 250 16.53 -3.42 -13.30
N VAL A 251 16.56 -4.19 -12.21
CA VAL A 251 16.30 -5.64 -12.21
C VAL A 251 15.19 -5.98 -11.22
N CYS A 252 14.03 -6.37 -11.76
CA CYS A 252 12.84 -6.79 -11.04
C CYS A 252 11.95 -7.65 -11.95
N HIS A 253 10.86 -8.23 -11.40
CA HIS A 253 9.97 -9.11 -12.18
C HIS A 253 9.37 -8.45 -13.44
N TYR A 254 9.01 -7.17 -13.38
CA TYR A 254 8.42 -6.43 -14.51
C TYR A 254 9.36 -5.39 -15.13
N CYS A 255 10.65 -5.44 -14.79
CA CYS A 255 11.65 -4.51 -15.32
C CYS A 255 12.14 -5.01 -16.69
N SER A 256 12.22 -4.10 -17.67
CA SER A 256 12.65 -4.41 -19.03
C SER A 256 13.32 -3.18 -19.65
N PRO A 257 14.34 -3.34 -20.51
CA PRO A 257 14.89 -2.24 -21.32
C PRO A 257 13.84 -1.54 -22.19
N ALA A 258 12.72 -2.20 -22.50
CA ALA A 258 11.63 -1.62 -23.29
C ALA A 258 10.76 -0.63 -22.50
N ASP A 259 10.93 -0.54 -21.18
CA ASP A 259 10.09 0.26 -20.29
C ASP A 259 10.92 0.86 -19.13
N PRO A 260 11.91 1.73 -19.44
CA PRO A 260 12.77 2.39 -18.47
C PRO A 260 12.09 3.59 -17.80
N VAL A 261 12.68 4.10 -16.72
CA VAL A 261 12.51 5.49 -16.28
C VAL A 261 13.68 6.33 -16.79
N CYS A 262 13.38 7.50 -17.36
CA CYS A 262 14.38 8.44 -17.84
C CYS A 262 14.35 9.73 -17.03
N SER A 263 15.54 10.29 -16.80
CA SER A 263 15.71 11.58 -16.12
C SER A 263 15.42 12.74 -17.05
N SER A 264 14.92 13.84 -16.50
CA SER A 264 14.84 15.12 -17.20
C SER A 264 15.95 16.04 -16.70
N ASN A 265 16.84 16.49 -17.59
CA ASN A 265 18.04 17.27 -17.22
C ASN A 265 18.88 16.60 -16.12
N ASP A 266 19.11 15.29 -16.25
CA ASP A 266 19.81 14.43 -15.27
C ASP A 266 19.08 14.26 -13.92
N ILE A 267 17.89 14.82 -13.76
CA ILE A 267 17.10 14.70 -12.53
C ILE A 267 16.00 13.63 -12.67
N LEU A 268 15.97 12.70 -11.73
CA LEU A 268 14.89 11.75 -11.54
C LEU A 268 14.21 12.01 -10.18
N GLU A 269 12.94 12.39 -10.22
CA GLU A 269 12.12 12.50 -9.01
C GLU A 269 11.67 11.11 -8.55
N GLY A 270 11.58 10.91 -7.24
CA GLY A 270 11.00 9.72 -6.65
C GLY A 270 10.72 9.86 -5.17
N ALA A 271 10.13 8.84 -4.59
CA ALA A 271 9.90 8.74 -3.16
C ALA A 271 11.08 8.00 -2.52
N LEU A 272 11.71 8.65 -1.54
CA LEU A 272 12.73 8.04 -0.70
C LEU A 272 12.07 7.59 0.61
N ILE A 273 12.07 6.28 0.85
CA ILE A 273 11.46 5.61 1.99
C ILE A 273 12.59 5.08 2.87
N LEU A 274 12.69 5.57 4.10
CA LEU A 274 13.71 5.13 5.05
C LEU A 274 13.55 3.64 5.33
N TRP A 275 14.64 2.88 5.28
CA TRP A 275 14.61 1.47 5.63
C TRP A 275 14.35 1.33 7.14
N LEU A 276 13.57 0.32 7.51
CA LEU A 276 13.33 0.06 8.92
C LEU A 276 14.62 -0.38 9.62
N PRO A 277 14.77 -0.09 10.92
CA PRO A 277 15.93 -0.51 11.69
C PRO A 277 16.17 -2.02 11.60
N ASP A 278 17.43 -2.45 11.51
CA ASP A 278 17.80 -3.86 11.29
C ASP A 278 17.30 -4.81 12.40
N TYR A 279 17.03 -4.30 13.61
CA TYR A 279 16.44 -5.09 14.69
C TYR A 279 14.95 -5.38 14.46
N LEU A 280 14.22 -4.56 13.70
CA LEU A 280 12.82 -4.78 13.34
C LEU A 280 12.71 -5.74 12.15
N LYS A 281 12.76 -7.04 12.44
CA LYS A 281 12.48 -8.06 11.42
C LYS A 281 11.01 -8.02 11.01
N LEU A 282 10.75 -8.00 9.71
CA LEU A 282 9.39 -7.99 9.16
C LEU A 282 8.87 -9.40 8.87
N PHE A 283 7.62 -9.65 9.27
CA PHE A 283 6.91 -10.90 9.01
C PHE A 283 5.72 -10.63 8.13
N LYS A 284 5.69 -11.35 7.01
CA LYS A 284 4.66 -11.20 5.99
C LYS A 284 3.56 -12.22 6.23
N HIS A 285 2.33 -11.74 6.34
CA HIS A 285 1.14 -12.57 6.52
C HIS A 285 0.18 -12.37 5.35
N ARG A 286 -0.50 -13.46 4.96
CA ARG A 286 -1.54 -13.39 3.95
C ARG A 286 -2.74 -12.62 4.47
N HIS A 287 -3.23 -11.65 3.68
CA HIS A 287 -4.41 -10.88 4.05
C HIS A 287 -5.68 -11.76 3.92
N PRO A 288 -6.59 -11.82 4.92
CA PRO A 288 -7.80 -12.64 4.80
C PRO A 288 -8.69 -12.17 3.63
N TRP A 289 -8.79 -10.86 3.43
CA TRP A 289 -9.50 -10.26 2.29
C TRP A 289 -8.64 -10.10 1.03
N GLN A 290 -7.66 -10.98 0.81
CA GLN A 290 -6.86 -10.96 -0.42
C GLN A 290 -7.74 -11.24 -1.65
N ARG A 291 -7.58 -10.44 -2.70
CA ARG A 291 -8.17 -10.68 -4.04
C ARG A 291 -7.62 -11.96 -4.70
N THR A 292 -8.31 -12.47 -5.71
CA THR A 292 -7.82 -13.65 -6.45
C THR A 292 -6.76 -13.32 -7.50
N TYR A 293 -6.69 -12.05 -7.93
CA TYR A 293 -5.87 -11.57 -9.06
C TYR A 293 -6.15 -12.29 -10.38
N LYS A 294 -7.29 -12.99 -10.48
CA LYS A 294 -7.69 -13.75 -11.66
C LYS A 294 -8.98 -13.16 -12.22
N ARG A 295 -8.97 -12.85 -13.52
CA ARG A 295 -10.17 -12.43 -14.24
C ARG A 295 -11.27 -13.47 -14.04
N ASN A 296 -12.49 -13.03 -13.78
CA ASN A 296 -13.69 -13.87 -13.62
C ASN A 296 -13.65 -14.87 -12.44
N LYS A 297 -12.77 -14.67 -11.44
CA LYS A 297 -12.75 -15.48 -10.23
C LYS A 297 -12.94 -14.59 -9.00
N LEU A 298 -14.09 -14.70 -8.35
CA LEU A 298 -14.36 -14.03 -7.08
C LEU A 298 -13.67 -14.78 -5.93
N ALA A 299 -13.17 -14.04 -4.95
CA ALA A 299 -12.70 -14.56 -3.68
C ALA A 299 -13.88 -14.97 -2.78
N LEU A 300 -13.61 -15.77 -1.75
CA LEU A 300 -14.66 -16.22 -0.84
C LEU A 300 -15.34 -15.03 -0.14
N TRP A 301 -14.55 -14.05 0.31
CA TRP A 301 -15.05 -12.85 0.96
C TRP A 301 -15.91 -11.96 0.05
N GLU A 302 -15.86 -12.11 -1.28
CA GLU A 302 -16.72 -11.37 -2.22
C GLU A 302 -18.11 -12.02 -2.40
N THR A 303 -18.27 -13.27 -1.95
CA THR A 303 -19.47 -14.09 -2.18
C THR A 303 -20.15 -14.56 -0.91
N ASP A 304 -19.45 -14.56 0.23
CA ASP A 304 -19.95 -15.04 1.52
C ASP A 304 -20.22 -13.88 2.47
N ILE A 305 -21.50 -13.69 2.84
CA ILE A 305 -21.95 -12.64 3.76
C ILE A 305 -21.43 -12.85 5.19
N HIS A 306 -21.10 -14.09 5.57
CA HIS A 306 -20.63 -14.46 6.91
C HIS A 306 -19.12 -14.68 6.94
N TYR A 307 -18.39 -14.18 5.93
CA TYR A 307 -16.95 -14.40 5.82
C TYR A 307 -16.18 -13.93 7.06
N CYS A 308 -16.51 -12.75 7.60
CA CYS A 308 -15.82 -12.24 8.79
C CYS A 308 -16.05 -13.12 10.03
N ASP A 309 -17.21 -13.78 10.17
CA ASP A 309 -17.47 -14.67 11.30
C ASP A 309 -16.48 -15.85 11.28
N LYS A 310 -16.20 -16.41 10.10
CA LYS A 310 -15.18 -17.45 9.90
C LYS A 310 -13.76 -16.94 10.17
N VAL A 311 -13.46 -15.68 9.83
CA VAL A 311 -12.16 -15.07 10.15
C VAL A 311 -11.97 -14.99 11.67
N LYS A 312 -13.00 -14.56 12.40
CA LYS A 312 -13.01 -14.42 13.87
C LYS A 312 -12.86 -15.74 14.63
N GLU A 313 -13.15 -16.88 14.02
CA GLU A 313 -12.94 -18.21 14.62
C GLU A 313 -11.45 -18.56 14.80
N THR A 314 -10.56 -17.91 14.06
CA THR A 314 -9.11 -18.13 14.19
C THR A 314 -8.53 -17.30 15.33
N LYS A 315 -7.65 -17.89 16.15
CA LYS A 315 -6.99 -17.19 17.29
C LYS A 315 -6.29 -15.89 16.89
N THR A 316 -5.79 -15.81 15.66
CA THR A 316 -5.10 -14.64 15.12
C THR A 316 -6.02 -13.43 14.98
N TYR A 317 -7.30 -13.62 14.68
CA TYR A 317 -8.24 -12.52 14.40
C TYR A 317 -9.41 -12.47 15.38
N ALA A 318 -9.47 -13.38 16.35
CA ALA A 318 -10.49 -13.38 17.38
C ALA A 318 -10.33 -12.15 18.30
N PRO A 319 -11.36 -11.29 18.44
CA PRO A 319 -11.23 -10.03 19.18
C PRO A 319 -10.84 -10.17 20.66
N HIS A 320 -11.12 -11.32 21.27
CA HIS A 320 -10.78 -11.58 22.68
C HIS A 320 -9.30 -11.99 22.89
N SER A 321 -8.57 -12.31 21.81
CA SER A 321 -7.18 -12.78 21.90
C SER A 321 -6.18 -11.98 21.08
N SER A 322 -6.63 -11.10 20.16
CA SER A 322 -5.74 -10.30 19.34
C SER A 322 -6.38 -9.01 18.82
N SER A 323 -5.60 -7.93 18.80
CA SER A 323 -5.96 -6.66 18.15
C SER A 323 -5.89 -6.73 16.61
N ARG A 324 -5.41 -7.83 16.05
CA ARG A 324 -5.08 -7.93 14.61
C ARG A 324 -6.26 -7.59 13.72
N LEU A 325 -7.47 -8.02 14.06
CA LEU A 325 -8.63 -7.74 13.23
C LEU A 325 -8.96 -6.24 13.20
N LEU A 326 -8.80 -5.55 14.33
CA LEU A 326 -8.95 -4.09 14.38
C LEU A 326 -7.88 -3.39 13.55
N ASP A 327 -6.62 -3.86 13.60
CA ASP A 327 -5.55 -3.31 12.76
C ASP A 327 -5.81 -3.53 11.25
N ILE A 328 -6.41 -4.66 10.87
CA ILE A 328 -6.83 -4.92 9.48
C ILE A 328 -7.96 -3.98 9.06
N ILE A 329 -8.86 -3.63 9.97
CA ILE A 329 -9.95 -2.69 9.67
C ILE A 329 -9.43 -1.25 9.59
N ASP A 330 -8.52 -0.83 10.47
CA ASP A 330 -7.80 0.44 10.35
C ASP A 330 -7.08 0.52 8.99
N THR A 331 -6.44 -0.58 8.59
CA THR A 331 -5.77 -0.70 7.29
C THR A 331 -6.75 -0.57 6.13
N ALA A 332 -7.92 -1.23 6.20
CA ALA A 332 -8.96 -1.12 5.17
C ALA A 332 -9.53 0.29 5.04
N VAL A 333 -9.73 1.00 6.17
CA VAL A 333 -10.12 2.42 6.18
C VAL A 333 -9.06 3.28 5.49
N PHE A 334 -7.79 3.08 5.85
CA PHE A 334 -6.66 3.79 5.25
C PHE A 334 -6.55 3.53 3.74
N ASP A 335 -6.56 2.25 3.35
CA ASP A 335 -6.45 1.83 1.95
C ASP A 335 -7.65 2.34 1.14
N TYR A 336 -8.86 2.36 1.70
CA TYR A 336 -10.03 2.86 0.97
C TYR A 336 -9.97 4.37 0.71
N LEU A 337 -9.50 5.18 1.66
CA LEU A 337 -9.28 6.60 1.42
C LEU A 337 -8.30 6.83 0.27
N MET A 338 -7.24 6.03 0.21
CA MET A 338 -6.20 6.04 -0.81
C MET A 338 -6.62 5.36 -2.13
N ASP A 339 -7.70 4.58 -2.13
CA ASP A 339 -8.11 3.64 -3.18
C ASP A 339 -7.03 2.61 -3.53
N ASN A 340 -6.40 2.05 -2.50
CA ASN A 340 -5.40 0.99 -2.63
C ASN A 340 -6.05 -0.39 -2.56
N GLY A 341 -6.20 -1.03 -3.70
CA GLY A 341 -6.79 -2.37 -3.78
C GLY A 341 -5.77 -3.51 -3.83
N ASP A 342 -4.48 -3.25 -3.64
CA ASP A 342 -3.40 -4.24 -3.78
C ASP A 342 -2.86 -4.76 -2.43
N ARG A 343 -3.61 -4.64 -1.33
CA ARG A 343 -3.17 -5.15 -0.02
C ARG A 343 -3.37 -6.66 0.12
N HIS A 344 -2.55 -7.43 -0.60
CA HIS A 344 -2.65 -8.90 -0.58
C HIS A 344 -1.92 -9.58 0.59
N HIS A 345 -0.99 -8.88 1.20
CA HIS A 345 -0.35 -9.27 2.45
C HIS A 345 -0.29 -8.07 3.39
N TYR A 346 0.01 -8.36 4.64
CA TYR A 346 0.34 -7.34 5.62
C TYR A 346 1.58 -7.75 6.40
N GLU A 347 2.30 -6.76 6.91
CA GLU A 347 3.57 -6.92 7.58
C GLU A 347 3.46 -6.55 9.07
N LEU A 348 4.22 -7.26 9.89
CA LEU A 348 4.38 -7.01 11.32
C LEU A 348 5.85 -6.95 11.68
N THR A 349 6.17 -6.24 12.76
CA THR A 349 7.50 -6.29 13.38
C THR A 349 7.61 -7.49 14.34
N GLN A 350 8.69 -8.27 14.24
CA GLN A 350 8.94 -9.48 15.05
C GLN A 350 9.50 -9.23 16.45
N ASN A 351 9.83 -7.99 16.82
CA ASN A 351 10.38 -7.72 18.14
C ASN A 351 9.47 -8.29 19.25
N ASN A 352 9.97 -8.42 20.48
CA ASN A 352 9.29 -8.96 21.67
C ASN A 352 7.98 -8.23 22.08
N PHE A 353 7.36 -7.50 21.16
CA PHE A 353 6.06 -6.91 21.22
C PHE A 353 4.97 -7.98 21.20
N HIS A 354 4.18 -7.99 22.27
CA HIS A 354 2.91 -8.70 22.28
C HIS A 354 1.90 -7.92 21.43
N ASN A 355 1.32 -8.57 20.42
CA ASN A 355 0.36 -7.97 19.47
C ASN A 355 0.88 -6.70 18.74
N PRO A 356 1.92 -6.83 17.90
CA PRO A 356 2.37 -5.71 17.09
C PRO A 356 1.29 -5.30 16.07
N ALA A 357 1.16 -3.99 15.84
CA ALA A 357 0.23 -3.45 14.88
C ALA A 357 0.64 -3.77 13.44
N VAL A 358 -0.35 -3.85 12.56
CA VAL A 358 -0.12 -4.00 11.12
C VAL A 358 0.56 -2.74 10.57
N LEU A 359 1.69 -2.91 9.89
CA LEU A 359 2.38 -1.82 9.21
C LEU A 359 1.70 -1.49 7.88
N LEU A 360 1.77 -0.22 7.49
CA LEU A 360 1.18 0.32 6.27
C LEU A 360 2.27 0.54 5.21
N ILE A 361 2.83 -0.56 4.70
CA ILE A 361 3.94 -0.58 3.73
C ILE A 361 3.41 -0.89 2.32
N ASP A 362 4.11 -0.42 1.28
CA ASP A 362 3.76 -0.61 -0.13
C ASP A 362 2.41 0.04 -0.49
N ASN A 363 2.39 1.37 -0.55
CA ASN A 363 1.21 2.17 -0.86
C ASN A 363 1.24 2.75 -2.29
N GLY A 364 2.26 2.41 -3.09
CA GLY A 364 2.45 2.92 -4.45
C GLY A 364 1.31 2.58 -5.43
N LYS A 365 0.48 1.58 -5.14
CA LYS A 365 -0.67 1.19 -5.98
C LYS A 365 -1.96 1.99 -5.68
N SER A 366 -1.83 3.13 -5.03
CA SER A 366 -2.94 4.02 -4.67
C SER A 366 -3.12 5.16 -5.67
N LEU A 367 -4.18 5.95 -5.48
CA LEU A 367 -4.44 7.19 -6.21
C LEU A 367 -4.53 6.98 -7.73
N ALA A 368 -5.08 5.85 -8.19
CA ALA A 368 -5.14 5.52 -9.61
C ALA A 368 -6.15 6.37 -10.41
N ASN A 369 -7.33 6.59 -9.82
CA ASN A 369 -8.44 7.30 -10.44
C ASN A 369 -9.28 8.00 -9.35
N PRO A 370 -9.48 9.34 -9.42
CA PRO A 370 -10.27 10.08 -8.43
C PRO A 370 -11.79 9.91 -8.61
N ASP A 371 -12.25 9.40 -9.75
CA ASP A 371 -13.67 9.29 -10.09
C ASP A 371 -14.29 7.93 -9.71
N VAL A 372 -13.47 7.00 -9.24
CA VAL A 372 -13.90 5.65 -8.87
C VAL A 372 -13.59 5.40 -7.39
N ASP A 373 -14.53 4.78 -6.68
CA ASP A 373 -14.39 4.36 -5.29
C ASP A 373 -14.60 2.85 -5.19
N HIS A 374 -13.54 2.08 -4.93
CA HIS A 374 -13.63 0.63 -4.81
C HIS A 374 -14.12 0.22 -3.41
N VAL A 375 -15.44 0.24 -3.21
CA VAL A 375 -16.10 -0.04 -1.91
C VAL A 375 -15.72 -1.40 -1.32
N ASP A 376 -15.31 -2.35 -2.16
CA ASP A 376 -14.89 -3.67 -1.75
C ASP A 376 -13.58 -3.68 -0.92
N ILE A 377 -12.78 -2.62 -0.97
CA ILE A 377 -11.66 -2.40 -0.04
C ILE A 377 -12.16 -2.31 1.42
N LEU A 378 -13.37 -1.76 1.65
CA LEU A 378 -13.99 -1.69 2.98
C LEU A 378 -14.62 -3.01 3.45
N ALA A 379 -14.43 -4.13 2.75
CA ALA A 379 -14.99 -5.43 3.13
C ALA A 379 -14.72 -5.83 4.59
N PRO A 380 -13.51 -5.65 5.16
CA PRO A 380 -13.29 -5.91 6.57
C PRO A 380 -14.23 -5.09 7.47
N LEU A 381 -14.43 -3.80 7.18
CA LEU A 381 -15.29 -2.93 7.99
C LEU A 381 -16.76 -3.32 7.89
N TYR A 382 -17.31 -3.42 6.67
CA TYR A 382 -18.76 -3.67 6.50
C TYR A 382 -19.17 -5.11 6.82
N GLN A 383 -18.26 -6.09 6.77
CA GLN A 383 -18.55 -7.47 7.17
C GLN A 383 -18.38 -7.68 8.67
N CYS A 384 -17.32 -7.13 9.27
CA CYS A 384 -17.04 -7.35 10.68
C CYS A 384 -17.86 -6.43 11.59
N CYS A 385 -18.27 -5.26 11.07
CA CYS A 385 -18.99 -4.21 11.78
C CYS A 385 -18.35 -3.84 13.12
N ILE A 386 -17.03 -3.66 13.12
CA ILE A 386 -16.27 -3.13 14.26
C ILE A 386 -15.29 -2.07 13.75
N ILE A 387 -15.00 -1.06 14.56
CA ILE A 387 -13.99 -0.03 14.30
C ILE A 387 -13.41 0.41 15.64
N HIS A 388 -12.10 0.69 15.68
CA HIS A 388 -11.47 1.19 16.88
C HIS A 388 -11.92 2.63 17.19
N LYS A 389 -12.19 2.93 18.46
CA LYS A 389 -12.74 4.22 18.88
C LYS A 389 -11.83 5.38 18.51
N THR A 390 -10.52 5.25 18.66
CA THR A 390 -9.60 6.34 18.31
C THR A 390 -9.59 6.63 16.82
N THR A 391 -9.73 5.59 15.98
CA THR A 391 -9.86 5.72 14.52
C THR A 391 -11.18 6.42 14.20
N TRP A 392 -12.29 5.98 14.81
CA TRP A 392 -13.58 6.61 14.62
C TRP A 392 -13.61 8.10 15.02
N ASP A 393 -13.13 8.42 16.22
CA ASP A 393 -13.06 9.81 16.72
C ASP A 393 -12.20 10.68 15.80
N ARG A 394 -11.08 10.14 15.30
CA ARG A 394 -10.20 10.85 14.36
C ARG A 394 -10.87 11.09 13.01
N LEU A 395 -11.56 10.09 12.47
CA LEU A 395 -12.33 10.24 11.23
C LEU A 395 -13.39 11.33 11.40
N GLN A 396 -14.12 11.38 12.52
CA GLN A 396 -15.11 12.42 12.79
C GLN A 396 -14.48 13.82 12.90
N LEU A 397 -13.31 13.95 13.52
CA LEU A 397 -12.55 15.20 13.59
C LEU A 397 -12.21 15.74 12.19
N LEU A 398 -11.95 14.86 11.23
CA LEU A 398 -11.55 15.18 9.87
C LEU A 398 -12.74 15.32 8.88
N GLY A 399 -13.98 15.26 9.38
CA GLY A 399 -15.19 15.45 8.56
C GLY A 399 -15.39 16.87 8.03
N GLY A 400 -16.37 17.06 7.14
CA GLY A 400 -16.70 18.37 6.56
C GLY A 400 -15.56 19.01 5.76
N GLY A 401 -14.78 18.21 5.05
CA GLY A 401 -13.64 18.66 4.25
C GLY A 401 -12.43 19.13 5.06
N ALA A 402 -12.32 18.70 6.32
CA ALA A 402 -11.09 18.91 7.10
C ALA A 402 -9.98 17.93 6.68
N LEU A 403 -10.33 16.71 6.23
CA LEU A 403 -9.38 15.72 5.71
C LEU A 403 -8.59 16.27 4.52
N SER A 404 -9.28 16.64 3.43
CA SER A 404 -8.65 17.21 2.23
C SER A 404 -7.85 18.47 2.53
N ALA A 405 -8.41 19.41 3.29
CA ALA A 405 -7.75 20.67 3.64
C ALA A 405 -6.45 20.46 4.44
N SER A 406 -6.46 19.52 5.39
CA SER A 406 -5.29 19.22 6.22
C SER A 406 -4.22 18.48 5.42
N LEU A 407 -4.62 17.45 4.67
CA LEU A 407 -3.71 16.66 3.85
C LEU A 407 -3.08 17.52 2.75
N GLY A 408 -3.86 18.35 2.07
CA GLY A 408 -3.38 19.28 1.05
C GLY A 408 -2.31 20.25 1.60
N ARG A 409 -2.50 20.79 2.81
CA ARG A 409 -1.49 21.64 3.47
C ARG A 409 -0.20 20.88 3.82
N LEU A 410 -0.30 19.66 4.35
CA LEU A 410 0.87 18.83 4.65
C LEU A 410 1.65 18.49 3.38
N LEU A 411 0.96 18.17 2.28
CA LEU A 411 1.58 17.84 1.01
C LEU A 411 2.13 19.06 0.26
N ALA A 412 1.50 20.22 0.39
CA ALA A 412 2.04 21.47 -0.12
C ALA A 412 3.37 21.83 0.58
N HIS A 413 3.44 21.60 1.90
CA HIS A 413 4.70 21.73 2.64
C HIS A 413 5.76 20.75 2.11
N GLU A 414 5.43 19.49 1.92
CA GLU A 414 6.37 18.50 1.35
C GLU A 414 6.85 18.88 -0.06
N SER A 415 5.95 19.28 -0.97
CA SER A 415 6.32 19.76 -2.31
C SER A 415 7.28 20.96 -2.23
N MET A 416 7.01 21.92 -1.35
CA MET A 416 7.87 23.09 -1.16
C MET A 416 9.27 22.70 -0.67
N MET A 417 9.34 21.81 0.32
CA MET A 417 10.62 21.35 0.89
C MET A 417 11.41 20.44 -0.05
N ALA A 418 10.75 19.70 -0.93
CA ALA A 418 11.39 18.85 -1.93
C ALA A 418 12.11 19.62 -3.04
N GLY A 419 11.89 20.94 -3.11
CA GLY A 419 12.66 21.87 -3.94
C GLY A 419 11.90 22.41 -5.15
N VAL A 420 12.51 23.39 -5.80
CA VAL A 420 11.90 24.12 -6.92
C VAL A 420 11.48 23.15 -8.03
N GLY A 421 10.28 23.38 -8.57
CA GLY A 421 9.72 22.60 -9.68
C GLY A 421 9.15 21.23 -9.30
N VAL A 422 9.00 20.91 -8.01
CA VAL A 422 8.15 19.76 -7.59
C VAL A 422 6.69 20.16 -7.73
N GLN A 423 5.94 19.42 -8.54
CA GLN A 423 4.50 19.63 -8.72
C GLN A 423 3.73 19.23 -7.44
N PRO A 424 2.47 19.69 -7.26
CA PRO A 424 1.61 19.22 -6.17
C PRO A 424 1.59 17.69 -6.09
N LEU A 425 1.76 17.12 -4.90
CA LEU A 425 1.85 15.66 -4.75
C LEU A 425 0.53 14.92 -4.95
N ILE A 426 -0.58 15.65 -4.92
CA ILE A 426 -1.94 15.16 -5.08
C ILE A 426 -2.75 16.22 -5.83
N THR A 427 -3.69 15.79 -6.66
CA THR A 427 -4.61 16.70 -7.37
C THR A 427 -5.81 17.06 -6.49
N ASP A 428 -6.49 18.16 -6.82
CA ASP A 428 -7.72 18.57 -6.13
C ASP A 428 -8.85 17.54 -6.29
N ASP A 429 -8.90 16.84 -7.42
CA ASP A 429 -9.86 15.75 -7.65
C ASP A 429 -9.63 14.59 -6.69
N HIS A 430 -8.37 14.20 -6.45
CA HIS A 430 -8.05 13.17 -5.48
C HIS A 430 -8.33 13.61 -4.04
N LEU A 431 -8.04 14.87 -3.68
CA LEU A 431 -8.41 15.42 -2.38
C LEU A 431 -9.93 15.40 -2.16
N SER A 432 -10.69 15.78 -3.18
CA SER A 432 -12.16 15.73 -3.17
C SER A 432 -12.69 14.30 -3.07
N ALA A 433 -12.04 13.35 -3.77
CA ALA A 433 -12.37 11.93 -3.69
C ALA A 433 -12.15 11.38 -2.28
N MET A 434 -11.10 11.79 -1.57
CA MET A 434 -10.85 11.37 -0.19
C MET A 434 -11.94 11.83 0.78
N ASP A 435 -12.43 13.06 0.64
CA ASP A 435 -13.59 13.53 1.43
C ASP A 435 -14.86 12.75 1.10
N ARG A 436 -15.10 12.47 -0.19
CA ARG A 436 -16.24 11.63 -0.63
C ARG A 436 -16.16 10.22 -0.04
N ARG A 437 -14.98 9.59 -0.07
CA ARG A 437 -14.70 8.26 0.52
C ARG A 437 -14.88 8.27 2.04
N LEU A 438 -14.52 9.36 2.72
CA LEU A 438 -14.78 9.51 4.15
C LEU A 438 -16.28 9.43 4.47
N LEU A 439 -17.14 10.02 3.63
CA LEU A 439 -18.60 9.89 3.78
C LEU A 439 -19.06 8.43 3.62
N THR A 440 -18.47 7.67 2.68
CA THR A 440 -18.77 6.24 2.55
C THR A 440 -18.41 5.47 3.83
N ILE A 441 -17.27 5.77 4.46
CA ILE A 441 -16.87 5.15 5.73
C ILE A 441 -17.90 5.45 6.82
N TYR A 442 -18.36 6.70 6.94
CA TYR A 442 -19.43 7.05 7.88
C TYR A 442 -20.71 6.27 7.61
N ALA A 443 -21.10 6.10 6.34
CA ALA A 443 -22.30 5.35 5.98
C ALA A 443 -22.19 3.87 6.36
N VAL A 444 -21.01 3.27 6.21
CA VAL A 444 -20.76 1.89 6.68
C VAL A 444 -20.90 1.80 8.20
N VAL A 445 -20.32 2.74 8.96
CA VAL A 445 -20.41 2.71 10.42
C VAL A 445 -21.84 2.94 10.91
N GLU A 446 -22.56 3.90 10.33
CA GLU A 446 -23.99 4.14 10.64
C GLU A 446 -24.86 2.94 10.28
N TYR A 447 -24.61 2.28 9.15
CA TYR A 447 -25.25 1.01 8.80
C TYR A 447 -25.01 -0.05 9.88
N CYS A 448 -23.76 -0.23 10.32
CA CYS A 448 -23.42 -1.17 11.38
C CYS A 448 -24.09 -0.83 12.71
N LEU A 449 -24.15 0.45 13.09
CA LEU A 449 -24.83 0.92 14.30
C LEU A 449 -26.34 0.66 14.29
N LYS A 450 -26.98 0.69 13.11
CA LYS A 450 -28.41 0.37 12.97
C LYS A 450 -28.72 -1.12 13.11
N ILE A 451 -27.83 -1.99 12.62
CA ILE A 451 -28.07 -3.45 12.63
C ILE A 451 -27.56 -4.14 13.91
N LYS A 452 -26.64 -3.51 14.66
CA LYS A 452 -26.15 -4.04 15.93
C LYS A 452 -26.95 -3.48 17.10
N LYS A 453 -27.21 -4.33 18.09
CA LYS A 453 -28.00 -3.98 19.29
C LYS A 453 -27.35 -2.89 20.15
N TYR A 454 -26.02 -2.88 20.23
CA TYR A 454 -25.26 -1.96 21.07
C TYR A 454 -24.18 -1.25 20.26
N SER A 455 -24.03 0.06 20.47
CA SER A 455 -22.96 0.84 19.83
C SER A 455 -21.57 0.36 20.21
N SER A 456 -21.39 -0.12 21.44
CA SER A 456 -20.15 -0.74 21.94
C SER A 456 -19.79 -2.06 21.25
N SER A 457 -20.71 -2.65 20.47
CA SER A 457 -20.41 -3.79 19.60
C SER A 457 -19.85 -3.37 18.24
N VAL A 458 -19.89 -2.07 17.91
CA VAL A 458 -19.39 -1.51 16.66
C VAL A 458 -18.17 -0.63 16.91
N ILE A 459 -18.24 0.27 17.88
CA ILE A 459 -17.14 1.18 18.23
C ILE A 459 -16.46 0.62 19.48
N LEU A 460 -15.27 0.05 19.31
CA LEU A 460 -14.53 -0.62 20.37
C LEU A 460 -13.53 0.33 21.02
N ASP A 461 -13.55 0.43 22.35
CA ASP A 461 -12.72 1.34 23.14
C ASP A 461 -11.35 0.77 23.55
N HIS A 462 -11.11 -0.51 23.26
CA HIS A 462 -9.86 -1.22 23.55
C HIS A 462 -9.34 -1.97 22.32
N ARG A 463 -8.02 -2.18 22.31
CA ARG A 463 -7.29 -3.03 21.36
C ARG A 463 -7.30 -4.48 21.80
#